data_AF-A0A9P5AXS3-F1
#
_entry.id   AF-A0A9P5AXS3-F1
#
_cell.length_a   1.000
_cell.length_b   1.000
_cell.length_c   1.000
_cell.angle_alpha   90.00
_cell.angle_beta   90.00
_cell.angle_gamma   90.00
#
_symmetry.space_group_name_H-M   'P 1'
#
loop_
_entity.id
_entity.type
_entity.pdbx_description
1 polymer ?
#
loop_
_entity_poly.entity_id
_entity_poly.type
_entity_poly.pdbx_seq_one_letter_code
_entity_poly.pdbx_strand_id
1 'polypeptide(L)'
;DDCLWRKRGCDDSLLRLSLTNATTSLAALRERYDELLARISFLPYEFNLRLPEELNLDDVLSHLPNDFFTKQAAAKEAEAQPNRVALSLALMGWQGLNNVRIGAVPNSASCHTCLRRLGLWMFKSKEVGENNEVLVPAPMDFLDPAREHRFFCPWANSETQKQAHSQKASGQDLPGWKVLVRTIANEAHLRSVYEGRSPARPRTERPMGAPSTPQRPGTAAYINTPIQTPGSVGPGADNVEEDEKERDVKDKERWARLKRVKSLFDTKGSRKLRHSISKSISRPGTAASTKSAKSNGGQTE
;
A
#
# COMPACT_ATOMS: atom_id res chain seq x y z
N ASP A 1 38.81 1.10 16.09
CA ASP A 1 38.21 0.30 15.00
C ASP A 1 36.81 -0.29 15.25
N ASP A 2 36.02 0.24 16.19
CA ASP A 2 34.68 -0.28 16.52
C ASP A 2 33.51 0.60 16.04
N CYS A 3 33.62 1.21 14.86
CA CYS A 3 32.48 1.90 14.26
C CYS A 3 31.50 0.89 13.65
N LEU A 4 30.34 0.70 14.30
CA LEU A 4 29.29 -0.21 13.83
C LEU A 4 28.80 0.11 12.41
N TRP A 5 28.79 1.38 12.01
CA TRP A 5 28.47 1.81 10.64
C TRP A 5 29.47 1.31 9.61
N ARG A 6 30.76 1.23 9.94
CA ARG A 6 31.77 0.62 9.06
C ARG A 6 31.65 -0.91 9.01
N LYS A 7 31.23 -1.54 10.11
CA LYS A 7 31.16 -3.01 10.21
C LYS A 7 29.90 -3.61 9.59
N ARG A 8 28.75 -2.94 9.74
CA ARG A 8 27.45 -3.49 9.36
C ARG A 8 26.71 -2.64 8.31
N GLY A 9 27.12 -1.39 8.12
CA GLY A 9 26.39 -0.47 7.25
C GLY A 9 25.01 -0.12 7.77
N CYS A 10 24.21 0.49 6.91
CA CYS A 10 22.79 0.72 7.11
C CYS A 10 22.01 -0.50 6.58
N ASP A 11 20.92 -0.89 7.25
CA ASP A 11 20.04 -1.96 6.74
C ASP A 11 19.37 -1.51 5.44
N ASP A 12 19.36 -2.38 4.42
CA ASP A 12 18.75 -2.15 3.11
C ASP A 12 17.24 -1.86 3.23
N SER A 13 16.61 -2.27 4.34
CA SER A 13 15.19 -2.02 4.59
C SER A 13 14.87 -0.65 5.21
N LEU A 14 15.88 0.11 5.68
CA LEU A 14 15.65 1.30 6.52
C LEU A 14 14.79 2.38 5.84
N LEU A 15 14.97 2.56 4.53
CA LEU A 15 14.29 3.60 3.77
C LEU A 15 13.05 3.08 3.02
N ARG A 16 12.64 1.83 3.21
CA ARG A 16 11.53 1.26 2.44
C ARG A 16 10.16 1.80 2.86
N LEU A 17 9.31 2.11 1.89
CA LEU A 17 7.93 2.52 2.13
C LEU A 17 7.04 1.30 2.41
N SER A 18 6.20 1.40 3.43
CA SER A 18 5.17 0.40 3.74
C SER A 18 3.88 0.71 2.98
N LEU A 19 3.81 0.26 1.72
CA LEU A 19 2.68 0.54 0.81
C LEU A 19 1.76 -0.67 0.55
N THR A 20 1.99 -1.78 1.27
CA THR A 20 1.22 -3.02 1.08
C THR A 20 -0.15 -2.98 1.80
N ASN A 21 -0.30 -2.16 2.83
CA ASN A 21 -1.58 -1.94 3.50
C ASN A 21 -2.37 -0.87 2.75
N ALA A 22 -3.45 -1.25 2.07
CA ALA A 22 -4.24 -0.33 1.26
C ALA A 22 -4.91 0.77 2.09
N THR A 23 -5.48 0.43 3.26
CA THR A 23 -6.15 1.41 4.15
C THR A 23 -5.18 2.51 4.59
N THR A 24 -4.00 2.13 5.08
CA THR A 24 -2.99 3.10 5.51
C THR A 24 -2.44 3.89 4.32
N SER A 25 -2.23 3.24 3.17
CA SER A 25 -1.69 3.89 1.97
C SER A 25 -2.66 4.91 1.38
N LEU A 26 -3.96 4.60 1.35
CA LEU A 26 -5.02 5.50 0.91
C LEU A 26 -5.19 6.68 1.87
N ALA A 27 -5.16 6.44 3.19
CA ALA A 27 -5.22 7.51 4.18
C ALA A 27 -4.02 8.48 4.05
N ALA A 28 -2.80 7.94 3.89
CA ALA A 28 -1.61 8.75 3.69
C ALA A 28 -1.62 9.48 2.33
N LEU A 29 -2.16 8.86 1.27
CA LEU A 29 -2.35 9.53 -0.02
C LEU A 29 -3.33 10.70 0.10
N ARG A 30 -4.44 10.49 0.82
CA ARG A 30 -5.44 11.52 1.10
C ARG A 30 -4.84 12.70 1.83
N GLU A 31 -4.06 12.45 2.89
CA GLU A 31 -3.37 13.49 3.65
C GLU A 31 -2.44 14.32 2.75
N ARG A 32 -1.60 13.66 1.95
CA ARG A 32 -0.71 14.36 1.00
C ARG A 32 -1.50 15.20 -0.01
N TYR A 33 -2.58 14.64 -0.54
CA TYR A 33 -3.48 15.33 -1.47
C TYR A 33 -4.11 16.58 -0.84
N ASP A 34 -4.69 16.46 0.36
CA ASP A 34 -5.34 17.59 1.06
C ASP A 34 -4.36 18.72 1.34
N GLU A 35 -3.15 18.40 1.77
CA GLU A 35 -2.14 19.42 2.02
C GLU A 35 -1.69 20.15 0.75
N LEU A 36 -1.58 19.43 -0.36
CA LEU A 36 -1.27 20.04 -1.65
C LEU A 36 -2.45 20.85 -2.19
N LEU A 37 -3.68 20.37 -1.99
CA LEU A 37 -4.91 21.07 -2.36
C LEU A 37 -5.08 22.38 -1.58
N ALA A 38 -4.72 22.41 -0.29
CA ALA A 38 -4.67 23.63 0.51
C ALA A 38 -3.69 24.69 -0.05
N ARG A 39 -2.83 24.32 -1.02
CA ARG A 39 -1.85 25.16 -1.70
C ARG A 39 -2.16 25.33 -3.20
N ILE A 40 -3.40 25.11 -3.61
CA ILE A 40 -3.84 25.12 -5.02
C ILE A 40 -3.37 26.36 -5.80
N SER A 41 -3.37 27.53 -5.17
CA SER A 41 -2.91 28.79 -5.79
C SER A 41 -1.43 28.80 -6.15
N PHE A 42 -0.61 27.92 -5.55
CA PHE A 42 0.84 27.81 -5.79
C PHE A 42 1.22 26.56 -6.57
N LEU A 43 0.29 25.65 -6.82
CA LEU A 43 0.55 24.48 -7.65
C LEU A 43 0.87 24.93 -9.09
N PRO A 44 1.85 24.28 -9.75
CA PRO A 44 2.07 24.44 -11.19
C PRO A 44 0.83 24.06 -12.00
N TYR A 45 0.75 24.52 -13.24
CA TYR A 45 -0.29 24.05 -14.15
C TYR A 45 -0.01 22.61 -14.59
N GLU A 46 -1.04 21.89 -15.06
CA GLU A 46 -0.88 20.49 -15.50
C GLU A 46 0.15 20.37 -16.63
N PHE A 47 0.18 21.33 -17.56
CA PHE A 47 1.17 21.37 -18.65
C PHE A 47 2.61 21.67 -18.17
N ASN A 48 2.80 22.17 -16.94
CA ASN A 48 4.13 22.32 -16.36
C ASN A 48 4.64 21.01 -15.73
N LEU A 49 3.83 19.95 -15.66
CA LEU A 49 4.24 18.67 -15.09
C LEU A 49 4.72 17.73 -16.20
N ARG A 50 5.79 17.00 -15.90
CA ARG A 50 6.25 15.85 -16.69
C ARG A 50 6.10 14.60 -15.84
N LEU A 51 5.01 13.86 -16.08
CA LEU A 51 4.75 12.61 -15.40
C LEU A 51 5.42 11.43 -16.13
N PRO A 52 5.72 10.33 -15.44
CA PRO A 52 6.13 9.09 -16.08
C PRO A 52 5.05 8.64 -17.08
N GLU A 53 5.47 8.19 -18.26
CA GLU A 53 4.57 7.79 -19.36
C GLU A 53 3.62 6.66 -18.95
N GLU A 54 4.02 5.82 -18.00
CA GLU A 54 3.21 4.69 -17.55
C GLU A 54 2.13 5.09 -16.51
N LEU A 55 2.10 6.35 -16.06
CA LEU A 55 1.11 6.83 -15.11
C LEU A 55 -0.12 7.39 -15.84
N ASN A 56 -1.20 6.61 -15.85
CA ASN A 56 -2.51 7.10 -16.25
C ASN A 56 -3.32 7.58 -15.04
N LEU A 57 -3.51 8.89 -14.91
CA LEU A 57 -4.28 9.48 -13.80
C LEU A 57 -5.76 9.13 -13.87
N ASP A 58 -6.34 8.95 -15.05
CA ASP A 58 -7.76 8.63 -15.20
C ASP A 58 -8.06 7.23 -14.67
N ASP A 59 -7.16 6.27 -14.94
CA ASP A 59 -7.25 4.93 -14.36
C ASP A 59 -7.13 4.99 -12.84
N VAL A 60 -6.17 5.77 -12.30
CA VAL A 60 -6.02 5.93 -10.85
C VAL A 60 -7.27 6.53 -10.23
N LEU A 61 -7.83 7.59 -10.83
CA LEU A 61 -9.06 8.24 -10.37
C LEU A 61 -10.23 7.25 -10.36
N SER A 62 -10.36 6.39 -11.37
CA SER A 62 -11.42 5.37 -11.44
C SER A 62 -11.28 4.28 -10.38
N HIS A 63 -10.07 4.03 -9.89
CA HIS A 63 -9.78 3.04 -8.86
C HIS A 63 -9.86 3.61 -7.42
N LEU A 64 -9.90 4.92 -7.23
CA LEU A 64 -10.03 5.50 -5.90
C LEU A 64 -11.44 5.26 -5.32
N PRO A 65 -11.60 5.16 -3.99
CA PRO A 65 -12.92 5.11 -3.37
C PRO A 65 -13.78 6.33 -3.76
N ASN A 66 -15.09 6.15 -3.91
CA ASN A 66 -16.00 7.24 -4.31
C ASN A 66 -16.02 8.40 -3.30
N ASP A 67 -15.81 8.11 -2.00
CA ASP A 67 -15.74 9.10 -0.93
C ASP A 67 -14.32 9.68 -0.73
N PHE A 68 -13.36 9.29 -1.58
CA PHE A 68 -11.96 9.66 -1.43
C PHE A 68 -11.75 11.17 -1.45
N PHE A 69 -12.58 11.96 -2.14
CA PHE A 69 -12.45 13.42 -2.19
C PHE A 69 -13.44 14.16 -1.26
N THR A 70 -14.46 13.48 -0.74
CA THR A 70 -15.64 14.12 -0.11
C THR A 70 -15.42 14.66 1.31
N LYS A 71 -14.36 14.28 2.03
CA LYS A 71 -14.15 14.66 3.44
C LYS A 71 -13.84 16.15 3.72
N GLN A 72 -13.74 17.04 2.73
CA GLN A 72 -13.62 18.48 3.03
C GLN A 72 -15.01 19.08 3.26
N ALA A 73 -15.34 19.33 4.53
CA ALA A 73 -16.50 20.13 4.88
C ALA A 73 -16.35 21.55 4.28
N ALA A 74 -17.37 21.98 3.53
CA ALA A 74 -17.63 23.35 3.10
C ALA A 74 -16.94 23.90 1.82
N ALA A 75 -16.57 23.07 0.84
CA ALA A 75 -16.40 23.57 -0.54
C ALA A 75 -17.76 23.52 -1.25
N LYS A 76 -18.29 24.70 -1.62
CA LYS A 76 -19.56 24.85 -2.35
C LYS A 76 -19.53 24.03 -3.65
N GLU A 77 -20.67 23.44 -3.97
CA GLU A 77 -20.95 22.42 -5.00
C GLU A 77 -20.72 22.82 -6.47
N ALA A 78 -19.79 23.71 -6.80
CA ALA A 78 -19.50 24.09 -8.18
C ALA A 78 -18.01 23.87 -8.47
N GLU A 79 -17.71 22.93 -9.37
CA GLU A 79 -16.39 22.42 -9.79
C GLU A 79 -15.87 21.18 -9.02
N ALA A 80 -16.68 20.12 -9.02
CA ALA A 80 -16.42 18.84 -8.32
C ALA A 80 -15.35 17.91 -8.95
N GLN A 81 -14.40 18.44 -9.73
CA GLN A 81 -13.35 17.61 -10.32
C GLN A 81 -12.11 17.55 -9.41
N PRO A 82 -11.53 16.36 -9.19
CA PRO A 82 -10.29 16.21 -8.44
C PRO A 82 -9.15 17.03 -9.05
N ASN A 83 -8.37 17.71 -8.20
CA ASN A 83 -7.20 18.45 -8.67
C ASN A 83 -6.09 17.47 -9.10
N ARG A 84 -5.91 17.33 -10.43
CA ARG A 84 -4.97 16.37 -11.03
C ARG A 84 -3.53 16.62 -10.64
N VAL A 85 -3.11 17.89 -10.51
CA VAL A 85 -1.75 18.27 -10.13
C VAL A 85 -1.45 17.86 -8.68
N ALA A 86 -2.37 18.17 -7.76
CA ALA A 86 -2.24 17.76 -6.36
C ALA A 86 -2.19 16.24 -6.23
N LEU A 87 -3.06 15.51 -6.95
CA LEU A 87 -3.06 14.05 -6.95
C LEU A 87 -1.74 13.48 -7.50
N SER A 88 -1.24 14.03 -8.61
CA SER A 88 0.02 13.61 -9.23
C SER A 88 1.21 13.75 -8.27
N LEU A 89 1.33 14.91 -7.63
CA LEU A 89 2.37 15.16 -6.63
C LEU A 89 2.22 14.22 -5.42
N ALA A 90 0.99 14.02 -4.94
CA ALA A 90 0.70 13.13 -3.81
C ALA A 90 1.02 11.66 -4.12
N LEU A 91 0.70 11.16 -5.32
CA LEU A 91 1.05 9.81 -5.77
C LEU A 91 2.57 9.59 -5.83
N MET A 92 3.31 10.65 -6.17
CA MET A 92 4.77 10.66 -6.22
C MET A 92 5.42 10.91 -4.85
N GLY A 93 4.66 10.96 -3.76
CA GLY A 93 5.19 11.07 -2.40
C GLY A 93 5.50 12.50 -1.94
N TRP A 94 5.07 13.51 -2.69
CA TRP A 94 5.16 14.90 -2.25
C TRP A 94 3.99 15.26 -1.34
N GLN A 95 4.27 16.11 -0.36
CA GLN A 95 3.31 16.61 0.62
C GLN A 95 3.55 18.12 0.81
N GLY A 96 2.57 18.84 1.35
CA GLY A 96 2.77 20.23 1.74
C GLY A 96 3.95 20.37 2.70
N LEU A 97 4.76 21.42 2.53
CA LEU A 97 5.81 21.70 3.52
C LEU A 97 5.19 22.42 4.71
N ASN A 98 5.30 21.83 5.89
CA ASN A 98 4.96 22.45 7.17
C ASN A 98 6.24 22.68 8.00
N ASN A 99 6.38 23.86 8.58
CA ASN A 99 7.47 24.23 9.47
C ASN A 99 6.95 24.37 10.90
N VAL A 100 7.67 23.84 11.88
CA VAL A 100 7.27 23.87 13.30
C VAL A 100 7.06 25.28 13.84
N ARG A 101 7.80 26.28 13.32
CA ARG A 101 7.72 27.67 13.82
C ARG A 101 6.74 28.54 13.03
N ILE A 102 6.69 28.35 11.71
CA ILE A 102 5.97 29.25 10.80
C ILE A 102 4.65 28.63 10.30
N GLY A 103 4.44 27.34 10.54
CA GLY A 103 3.27 26.61 10.04
C GLY A 103 3.42 26.22 8.58
N ALA A 104 2.30 26.20 7.85
CA ALA A 104 2.27 25.82 6.44
C ALA A 104 3.07 26.80 5.58
N VAL A 105 3.99 26.29 4.77
CA VAL A 105 4.71 27.06 3.75
C VAL A 105 3.94 26.93 2.43
N PRO A 106 3.25 27.97 1.95
CA PRO A 106 2.25 27.81 0.89
C PRO A 106 2.82 27.43 -0.48
N ASN A 107 3.99 27.98 -0.83
CA ASN A 107 4.63 27.78 -2.13
C ASN A 107 5.64 26.64 -2.15
N SER A 108 5.56 25.72 -1.19
CA SER A 108 6.56 24.68 -1.01
C SER A 108 5.94 23.31 -0.74
N ALA A 109 6.58 22.29 -1.29
CA ALA A 109 6.29 20.88 -1.04
C ALA A 109 7.54 20.15 -0.53
N SER A 110 7.36 19.03 0.15
CA SER A 110 8.46 18.19 0.59
C SER A 110 8.12 16.71 0.54
N CYS A 111 9.15 15.90 0.32
CA CYS A 111 9.08 14.46 0.50
C CYS A 111 9.49 14.11 1.94
N HIS A 112 8.60 13.51 2.72
CA HIS A 112 8.89 13.11 4.11
C HIS A 112 9.84 11.91 4.21
N THR A 113 10.18 11.27 3.09
CA THR A 113 11.08 10.11 3.06
C THR A 113 12.53 10.51 2.77
N CYS A 114 12.77 11.32 1.74
CA CYS A 114 14.12 11.79 1.40
C CYS A 114 14.43 13.22 1.87
N LEU A 115 13.46 13.87 2.52
CA LEU A 115 13.56 15.23 3.07
C LEU A 115 13.90 16.30 2.02
N ARG A 116 13.70 16.00 0.74
CA ARG A 116 13.81 16.98 -0.35
C ARG A 116 12.66 17.98 -0.25
N ARG A 117 12.97 19.25 -0.49
CA ARG A 117 12.00 20.35 -0.54
C ARG A 117 11.98 20.93 -1.95
N LEU A 118 10.81 21.29 -2.42
CA LEU A 118 10.57 21.95 -3.70
C LEU A 118 9.92 23.30 -3.47
N GLY A 119 10.41 24.32 -4.15
CA GLY A 119 9.69 25.59 -4.33
C GLY A 119 8.78 25.47 -5.54
N LEU A 120 7.48 25.31 -5.32
CA LEU A 120 6.49 25.09 -6.39
C LEU A 120 6.43 26.28 -7.37
N TRP A 121 6.75 27.48 -6.88
CA TRP A 121 6.84 28.71 -7.67
C TRP A 121 7.89 28.65 -8.80
N MET A 122 8.90 27.79 -8.68
CA MET A 122 9.93 27.66 -9.72
C MET A 122 9.37 27.01 -10.99
N PHE A 123 8.25 26.29 -10.88
CA PHE A 123 7.68 25.49 -11.96
C PHE A 123 6.30 25.98 -12.40
N LYS A 124 5.73 26.98 -11.73
CA LYS A 124 4.44 27.57 -12.10
C LYS A 124 4.67 28.73 -13.06
N SER A 125 4.11 28.66 -14.27
CA SER A 125 4.12 29.79 -15.20
C SER A 125 3.51 31.03 -14.55
N LYS A 126 4.13 32.20 -14.71
CA LYS A 126 3.68 33.42 -14.02
C LYS A 126 2.40 33.96 -14.61
N GLU A 127 2.28 33.93 -15.93
CA GLU A 127 1.13 34.43 -16.67
C GLU A 127 0.74 33.42 -17.75
N VAL A 128 -0.56 33.12 -17.82
CA VAL A 128 -1.15 32.17 -18.75
C VAL A 128 -2.40 32.81 -19.35
N GLY A 129 -2.50 32.82 -20.67
CA GLY A 129 -3.65 33.33 -21.40
C GLY A 129 -4.86 32.39 -21.33
N GLU A 130 -5.99 32.79 -21.92
CA GLU A 130 -7.26 32.06 -21.86
C GLU A 130 -7.19 30.64 -22.43
N ASN A 131 -6.26 30.38 -23.37
CA ASN A 131 -6.08 29.09 -24.05
C ASN A 131 -4.92 28.24 -23.51
N ASN A 132 -4.53 28.41 -22.24
CA ASN A 132 -3.30 27.82 -21.67
C ASN A 132 -2.00 28.23 -22.40
N GLU A 133 -2.03 29.35 -23.11
CA GLU A 133 -0.83 29.92 -23.74
C GLU A 133 0.07 30.52 -22.66
N VAL A 134 1.33 30.12 -22.62
CA VAL A 134 2.29 30.61 -21.61
C VAL A 134 2.83 31.96 -22.08
N LEU A 135 2.31 33.04 -21.48
CA LEU A 135 2.76 34.42 -21.75
C LEU A 135 4.08 34.72 -21.03
N VAL A 136 4.16 34.31 -19.76
CA VAL A 136 5.37 34.44 -18.95
C VAL A 136 5.71 33.09 -18.33
N PRO A 137 6.80 32.44 -18.79
CA PRO A 137 7.16 31.11 -18.34
C PRO A 137 7.61 31.08 -16.88
N ALA A 138 7.60 29.88 -16.32
CA ALA A 138 8.19 29.62 -15.02
C ALA A 138 9.73 29.75 -15.12
N PRO A 139 10.43 30.00 -13.99
CA PRO A 139 11.89 29.98 -13.95
C PRO A 139 12.51 28.64 -14.40
N MET A 140 11.81 27.52 -14.23
CA MET A 140 12.20 26.18 -14.66
C MET A 140 11.18 25.65 -15.68
N ASP A 141 11.65 24.95 -16.71
CA ASP A 141 10.83 24.50 -17.83
C ASP A 141 9.63 23.62 -17.41
N PHE A 142 9.89 22.62 -16.56
CA PHE A 142 8.89 21.68 -16.08
C PHE A 142 9.27 21.08 -14.72
N LEU A 143 8.26 20.61 -14.01
CA LEU A 143 8.41 19.79 -12.81
C LEU A 143 8.28 18.32 -13.18
N ASP A 144 9.32 17.52 -12.98
CA ASP A 144 9.24 16.05 -12.99
C ASP A 144 9.21 15.54 -11.55
N PRO A 145 8.02 15.23 -10.99
CA PRO A 145 7.91 14.91 -9.57
C PRO A 145 8.65 13.63 -9.19
N ALA A 146 8.84 12.68 -10.12
CA ALA A 146 9.56 11.45 -9.84
C ALA A 146 11.08 11.72 -9.78
N ARG A 147 11.61 12.52 -10.72
CA ARG A 147 13.05 12.82 -10.80
C ARG A 147 13.53 13.83 -9.77
N GLU A 148 12.64 14.67 -9.24
CA GLU A 148 13.01 15.67 -8.23
C GLU A 148 13.37 15.07 -6.85
N HIS A 149 13.05 13.79 -6.61
CA HIS A 149 13.49 13.10 -5.41
C HIS A 149 15.00 12.94 -5.36
N ARG A 150 15.56 12.76 -4.17
CA ARG A 150 16.96 12.33 -4.04
C ARG A 150 17.12 10.93 -4.65
N PHE A 151 18.31 10.64 -5.18
CA PHE A 151 18.61 9.37 -5.86
C PHE A 151 18.34 8.11 -5.01
N PHE A 152 18.39 8.21 -3.69
CA PHE A 152 18.12 7.11 -2.75
C PHE A 152 16.66 7.07 -2.27
N CYS A 153 15.78 7.95 -2.76
CA CYS A 153 14.41 7.98 -2.29
C CYS A 153 13.64 6.77 -2.81
N PRO A 154 13.00 5.96 -1.96
CA PRO A 154 12.21 4.81 -2.40
C PRO A 154 11.02 5.19 -3.28
N TRP A 155 10.54 6.44 -3.23
CA TRP A 155 9.47 6.90 -4.12
C TRP A 155 9.87 6.80 -5.58
N ALA A 156 11.12 7.11 -5.91
CA ALA A 156 11.65 7.10 -7.28
C ALA A 156 12.59 5.92 -7.56
N ASN A 157 13.26 5.39 -6.54
CA ASN A 157 14.26 4.34 -6.65
C ASN A 157 13.68 2.97 -6.25
N SER A 158 13.56 2.07 -7.23
CA SER A 158 13.07 0.70 -7.03
C SER A 158 14.03 -0.17 -6.21
N GLU A 159 15.35 0.07 -6.30
CA GLU A 159 16.35 -0.67 -5.55
C GLU A 159 16.26 -0.43 -4.05
N THR A 160 15.90 0.78 -3.64
CA THR A 160 15.66 1.11 -2.23
C THR A 160 14.30 0.62 -1.74
N GLN A 161 13.34 0.42 -2.64
CA GLN A 161 11.99 -0.01 -2.30
C GLN A 161 11.84 -1.54 -2.23
N LYS A 162 12.72 -2.31 -2.89
CA LYS A 162 12.66 -3.78 -2.89
C LYS A 162 12.92 -4.38 -1.51
N GLN A 163 12.42 -5.60 -1.27
CA GLN A 163 12.73 -6.34 -0.06
C GLN A 163 14.03 -7.14 -0.25
N ALA A 164 14.99 -6.98 0.66
CA ALA A 164 16.28 -7.68 0.63
C ALA A 164 16.17 -9.23 0.60
N HIS A 165 15.03 -9.79 1.05
CA HIS A 165 14.78 -11.23 1.12
C HIS A 165 13.79 -11.77 0.07
N SER A 166 13.29 -10.93 -0.84
CA SER A 166 12.40 -11.41 -1.91
C SER A 166 13.22 -12.18 -2.94
N GLN A 167 12.90 -13.47 -3.13
CA GLN A 167 13.53 -14.28 -4.16
C GLN A 167 13.30 -13.63 -5.54
N LYS A 168 14.39 -13.50 -6.31
CA LYS A 168 14.48 -12.74 -7.56
C LYS A 168 13.47 -13.22 -8.61
N ALA A 169 12.37 -12.49 -8.76
CA ALA A 169 11.74 -12.36 -10.08
C ALA A 169 12.39 -11.13 -10.74
N SER A 170 13.37 -11.36 -11.62
CA SER A 170 14.05 -10.29 -12.35
C SER A 170 13.03 -9.43 -13.10
N GLY A 171 13.05 -8.11 -12.88
CA GLY A 171 12.17 -7.15 -13.55
C GLY A 171 10.89 -6.75 -12.78
N GLN A 172 10.76 -7.14 -11.50
CA GLN A 172 9.60 -6.77 -10.66
C GLN A 172 9.89 -5.67 -9.61
N ASP A 173 11.11 -5.11 -9.59
CA ASP A 173 11.44 -4.05 -8.64
C ASP A 173 10.71 -2.76 -9.04
N LEU A 174 9.72 -2.36 -8.24
CA LEU A 174 8.89 -1.18 -8.48
C LEU A 174 9.28 -0.06 -7.51
N PRO A 175 9.43 1.18 -8.00
CA PRO A 175 9.55 2.35 -7.12
C PRO A 175 8.23 2.57 -6.38
N GLY A 176 8.28 3.29 -5.27
CA GLY A 176 7.17 3.49 -4.34
C GLY A 176 5.89 3.99 -5.01
N TRP A 177 5.98 4.92 -5.95
CA TRP A 177 4.79 5.41 -6.64
C TRP A 177 4.09 4.32 -7.46
N LYS A 178 4.85 3.44 -8.15
CA LYS A 178 4.29 2.30 -8.89
C LYS A 178 3.66 1.28 -7.93
N VAL A 179 4.30 1.03 -6.79
CA VAL A 179 3.72 0.17 -5.74
C VAL A 179 2.41 0.75 -5.23
N LEU A 180 2.33 2.06 -4.97
CA LEU A 180 1.12 2.73 -4.52
C LEU A 180 -0.01 2.62 -5.54
N VAL A 181 0.27 2.92 -6.82
CA VAL A 181 -0.71 2.77 -7.91
C VAL A 181 -1.23 1.33 -8.00
N ARG A 182 -0.34 0.34 -7.88
CA ARG A 182 -0.72 -1.08 -7.84
C ARG A 182 -1.58 -1.43 -6.63
N THR A 183 -1.27 -0.89 -5.45
CA THR A 183 -2.07 -1.07 -4.24
C THR A 183 -3.48 -0.51 -4.41
N ILE A 184 -3.61 0.67 -5.03
CA ILE A 184 -4.92 1.29 -5.33
C ILE A 184 -5.72 0.40 -6.29
N ALA A 185 -5.11 -0.04 -7.40
CA ALA A 185 -5.79 -0.91 -8.36
C ALA A 185 -6.21 -2.26 -7.76
N ASN A 186 -5.35 -2.88 -6.96
CA ASN A 186 -5.66 -4.14 -6.27
C ASN A 186 -6.82 -3.98 -5.29
N GLU A 187 -6.85 -2.87 -4.54
CA GLU A 187 -7.91 -2.59 -3.59
C GLU A 187 -9.24 -2.32 -4.30
N ALA A 188 -9.23 -1.59 -5.42
CA ALA A 188 -10.42 -1.39 -6.25
C ALA A 188 -11.00 -2.71 -6.76
N HIS A 189 -10.14 -3.63 -7.21
CA HIS A 189 -10.54 -4.97 -7.61
C HIS A 189 -11.13 -5.78 -6.43
N LEU A 190 -10.53 -5.68 -5.24
CA LEU A 190 -11.09 -6.35 -4.06
C LEU A 190 -12.46 -5.79 -3.69
N ARG A 191 -12.63 -4.45 -3.70
CA ARG A 191 -13.93 -3.82 -3.45
C ARG A 191 -14.99 -4.30 -4.44
N SER A 192 -14.69 -4.33 -5.74
CA SER A 192 -15.68 -4.77 -6.74
C SER A 192 -16.12 -6.23 -6.54
N VAL A 193 -15.19 -7.11 -6.14
CA VAL A 193 -15.51 -8.51 -5.81
C VAL A 193 -16.41 -8.60 -4.57
N TYR A 194 -16.12 -7.84 -3.50
CA TYR A 194 -16.91 -7.89 -2.26
C TYR A 194 -18.27 -7.19 -2.38
N GLU A 195 -18.37 -6.13 -3.18
CA GLU A 195 -19.63 -5.42 -3.46
C GLU A 195 -20.55 -6.17 -4.44
N GLY A 196 -20.16 -7.36 -4.90
CA GLY A 196 -20.92 -8.14 -5.87
C GLY A 196 -20.96 -7.51 -7.27
N ARG A 197 -20.17 -6.46 -7.49
CA ARG A 197 -20.00 -5.78 -8.79
C ARG A 197 -19.02 -6.59 -9.63
N SER A 198 -19.44 -7.79 -10.01
CA SER A 198 -18.71 -8.59 -10.99
C SER A 198 -18.51 -7.72 -12.24
N PRO A 199 -17.28 -7.57 -12.77
CA PRO A 199 -17.13 -6.96 -14.08
C PRO A 199 -17.93 -7.84 -15.04
N ALA A 200 -18.92 -7.23 -15.70
CA ALA A 200 -19.72 -7.89 -16.71
C ALA A 200 -18.73 -8.43 -17.77
N ARG A 201 -18.45 -9.73 -17.71
CA ARG A 201 -17.79 -10.42 -18.81
C ARG A 201 -18.64 -10.14 -20.05
N PRO A 202 -18.05 -9.72 -21.19
CA PRO A 202 -18.76 -9.80 -22.44
C PRO A 202 -19.23 -11.25 -22.57
N ARG A 203 -20.53 -11.45 -22.68
CA ARG A 203 -21.15 -12.74 -22.95
C ARG A 203 -20.80 -13.10 -24.40
N THR A 204 -19.56 -13.51 -24.64
CA THR A 204 -19.25 -14.33 -25.81
C THR A 204 -19.88 -15.69 -25.55
N GLU A 205 -20.71 -16.10 -26.49
CA GLU A 205 -21.47 -17.33 -26.48
C GLU A 205 -20.56 -18.53 -26.18
N ARG A 206 -20.95 -19.35 -25.20
CA ARG A 206 -20.34 -20.66 -24.94
C ARG A 206 -20.62 -21.57 -26.15
N PRO A 207 -19.60 -22.18 -26.78
CA PRO A 207 -19.76 -23.52 -27.29
C PRO A 207 -19.72 -24.49 -26.09
N MET A 208 -20.60 -25.50 -26.10
CA MET A 208 -20.54 -26.60 -25.15
C MET A 208 -19.17 -27.30 -25.22
N GLY A 209 -18.56 -27.52 -24.06
CA GLY A 209 -17.31 -28.26 -23.92
C GLY A 209 -16.51 -27.77 -22.73
N ALA A 210 -16.75 -28.36 -21.55
CA ALA A 210 -15.90 -28.14 -20.39
C ALA A 210 -14.49 -28.71 -20.67
N PRO A 211 -13.40 -27.98 -20.36
CA PRO A 211 -12.07 -28.58 -20.36
C PRO A 211 -11.84 -29.31 -19.02
N SER A 212 -11.70 -30.62 -19.10
CA SER A 212 -11.15 -31.43 -17.99
C SER A 212 -9.69 -31.06 -17.73
N THR A 213 -9.32 -31.01 -16.45
CA THR A 213 -7.93 -30.96 -16.00
C THR A 213 -7.17 -32.25 -16.38
N PRO A 214 -5.83 -32.20 -16.51
CA PRO A 214 -5.07 -33.33 -17.04
C PRO A 214 -4.95 -34.45 -16.01
N GLN A 215 -5.37 -35.66 -16.39
CA GLN A 215 -5.18 -36.87 -15.60
C GLN A 215 -3.83 -37.52 -15.96
N ARG A 216 -3.13 -37.98 -14.92
CA ARG A 216 -1.82 -38.65 -14.96
C ARG A 216 -1.92 -40.03 -15.65
N PRO A 217 -0.93 -40.51 -16.42
CA PRO A 217 -1.00 -41.81 -17.09
C PRO A 217 -0.81 -42.94 -16.07
N GLY A 218 -1.88 -43.72 -15.87
CA GLY A 218 -1.88 -44.98 -15.13
C GLY A 218 -2.00 -46.14 -16.10
N THR A 219 -1.14 -47.12 -15.92
CA THR A 219 -0.81 -48.26 -16.78
C THR A 219 -2.03 -49.10 -17.22
N ALA A 220 -2.08 -49.42 -18.50
CA ALA A 220 -3.09 -50.28 -19.12
C ALA A 220 -2.94 -51.74 -18.67
N ALA A 221 -4.00 -52.27 -18.09
CA ALA A 221 -4.41 -53.66 -18.23
C ALA A 221 -5.93 -53.65 -18.08
N TYR A 222 -6.66 -54.02 -19.12
CA TYR A 222 -7.61 -55.14 -19.04
C TYR A 222 -8.19 -55.47 -20.42
N ILE A 223 -8.39 -56.78 -20.54
CA ILE A 223 -8.88 -57.57 -21.66
C ILE A 223 -10.34 -57.20 -21.97
N ASN A 224 -10.65 -57.19 -23.26
CA ASN A 224 -11.98 -57.02 -23.84
C ASN A 224 -12.96 -58.11 -23.37
N THR A 225 -14.22 -57.73 -23.12
CA THR A 225 -15.41 -58.34 -23.75
C THR A 225 -16.68 -57.54 -23.39
N PRO A 226 -17.74 -57.58 -24.23
CA PRO A 226 -18.62 -56.45 -24.44
C PRO A 226 -20.10 -56.72 -24.11
N ILE A 227 -20.94 -55.72 -24.42
CA ILE A 227 -22.35 -55.80 -24.89
C ILE A 227 -23.48 -55.34 -23.93
N GLN A 228 -24.10 -54.23 -24.39
CA GLN A 228 -25.52 -53.82 -24.45
C GLN A 228 -26.31 -53.28 -23.21
N THR A 229 -26.68 -52.01 -23.40
CA THR A 229 -27.85 -51.21 -22.95
C THR A 229 -29.21 -51.90 -23.16
N PRO A 230 -30.38 -51.30 -22.78
CA PRO A 230 -30.71 -50.30 -21.73
C PRO A 230 -31.99 -50.68 -20.91
N GLY A 231 -32.18 -50.14 -19.71
CA GLY A 231 -33.50 -50.28 -19.04
C GLY A 231 -33.67 -49.66 -17.66
N SER A 232 -34.47 -48.58 -17.62
CA SER A 232 -35.54 -48.30 -16.65
C SER A 232 -35.28 -48.15 -15.13
N VAL A 233 -35.60 -46.93 -14.66
CA VAL A 233 -36.28 -46.52 -13.40
C VAL A 233 -35.75 -46.92 -12.01
N GLY A 234 -35.10 -45.94 -11.35
CA GLY A 234 -35.22 -45.56 -9.92
C GLY A 234 -34.77 -46.54 -8.82
N PRO A 235 -34.83 -46.15 -7.53
CA PRO A 235 -34.24 -44.99 -6.86
C PRO A 235 -33.18 -45.47 -5.83
N GLY A 236 -31.97 -44.90 -5.83
CA GLY A 236 -30.87 -45.35 -4.97
C GLY A 236 -30.39 -44.28 -4.00
N ALA A 237 -30.97 -44.25 -2.80
CA ALA A 237 -30.61 -43.36 -1.70
C ALA A 237 -29.33 -43.77 -0.95
N ASP A 238 -28.42 -44.54 -1.58
CA ASP A 238 -27.24 -45.11 -0.91
C ASP A 238 -25.90 -44.47 -1.32
N ASN A 239 -25.88 -43.48 -2.23
CA ASN A 239 -24.62 -42.89 -2.71
C ASN A 239 -24.27 -41.52 -2.08
N VAL A 240 -25.19 -40.90 -1.34
CA VAL A 240 -24.95 -39.57 -0.74
C VAL A 240 -24.08 -39.66 0.52
N GLU A 241 -24.22 -40.74 1.29
CA GLU A 241 -23.45 -40.92 2.53
C GLU A 241 -21.97 -41.21 2.31
N GLU A 242 -21.60 -41.96 1.26
CA GLU A 242 -20.19 -42.23 0.94
C GLU A 242 -19.48 -40.97 0.45
N ASP A 243 -20.15 -40.16 -0.37
CA ASP A 243 -19.61 -38.92 -0.93
C ASP A 243 -19.52 -37.78 0.13
N GLU A 244 -20.33 -37.82 1.18
CA GLU A 244 -20.17 -36.96 2.37
C GLU A 244 -18.99 -37.39 3.25
N LYS A 245 -18.83 -38.70 3.48
CA LYS A 245 -17.71 -39.25 4.27
C LYS A 245 -16.37 -38.96 3.59
N GLU A 246 -16.29 -39.04 2.26
CA GLU A 246 -15.07 -38.68 1.51
C GLU A 246 -14.73 -37.19 1.55
N ARG A 247 -15.74 -36.31 1.50
CA ARG A 247 -15.53 -34.86 1.63
C ARG A 247 -15.06 -34.48 3.03
N ASP A 248 -15.63 -35.10 4.06
CA ASP A 248 -15.26 -34.86 5.46
C ASP A 248 -13.83 -35.34 5.77
N VAL A 249 -13.39 -36.44 5.14
CA VAL A 249 -11.99 -36.92 5.23
C VAL A 249 -11.02 -35.94 4.55
N LYS A 250 -11.35 -35.43 3.36
CA LYS A 250 -10.54 -34.44 2.64
C LYS A 250 -10.45 -33.11 3.39
N ASP A 251 -11.55 -32.68 4.02
CA ASP A 251 -11.58 -31.48 4.85
C ASP A 251 -10.78 -31.66 6.15
N LYS A 252 -10.87 -32.82 6.82
CA LYS A 252 -10.01 -33.14 7.97
C LYS A 252 -8.53 -33.10 7.60
N GLU A 253 -8.15 -33.60 6.43
CA GLU A 253 -6.76 -33.53 5.96
C GLU A 253 -6.32 -32.08 5.70
N ARG A 254 -7.18 -31.26 5.08
CA ARG A 254 -6.95 -29.83 4.87
C ARG A 254 -6.75 -29.08 6.18
N TRP A 255 -7.62 -29.33 7.17
CA TRP A 255 -7.53 -28.71 8.49
C TRP A 255 -6.29 -29.17 9.27
N ALA A 256 -5.88 -30.44 9.11
CA ALA A 256 -4.64 -30.94 9.70
C ALA A 256 -3.39 -30.27 9.10
N ARG A 257 -3.37 -30.05 7.77
CA ARG A 257 -2.30 -29.30 7.10
C ARG A 257 -2.24 -27.84 7.57
N LEU A 258 -3.38 -27.17 7.70
CA LEU A 258 -3.47 -25.81 8.25
C LEU A 258 -3.00 -25.74 9.70
N LYS A 259 -3.36 -26.71 10.56
CA LYS A 259 -2.86 -26.78 11.95
C LYS A 259 -1.35 -27.02 12.01
N ARG A 260 -0.79 -27.84 11.11
CA ARG A 260 0.66 -28.07 11.01
C ARG A 260 1.40 -26.81 10.56
N VAL A 261 0.86 -26.07 9.59
CA VAL A 261 1.41 -24.76 9.19
C VAL A 261 1.34 -23.76 10.34
N LYS A 262 0.24 -23.72 11.09
CA LYS A 262 0.11 -22.85 12.27
C LYS A 262 1.08 -23.22 13.39
N SER A 263 1.37 -24.52 13.60
CA SER A 263 2.36 -24.94 14.61
C SER A 263 3.81 -24.61 14.22
N LEU A 264 4.11 -24.39 12.94
CA LEU A 264 5.41 -23.89 12.51
C LEU A 264 5.62 -22.40 12.85
N PHE A 265 4.52 -21.64 13.01
CA PHE A 265 4.56 -20.24 13.45
C PHE A 265 4.46 -20.10 14.98
N ASP A 266 3.83 -21.05 15.69
CA ASP A 266 3.85 -21.14 17.15
C ASP A 266 5.09 -21.91 17.63
N THR A 267 6.29 -21.38 17.36
CA THR A 267 7.50 -21.89 18.03
C THR A 267 7.42 -21.57 19.53
N LYS A 268 7.86 -22.55 20.32
CA LYS A 268 7.80 -22.65 21.78
C LYS A 268 8.69 -21.62 22.51
N GLY A 269 8.63 -20.35 22.11
CA GLY A 269 9.33 -19.20 22.71
C GLY A 269 8.43 -18.00 23.02
N SER A 270 7.26 -17.89 22.37
CA SER A 270 6.33 -16.74 22.55
C SER A 270 5.73 -16.63 23.96
N ARG A 271 5.56 -17.76 24.67
CA ARG A 271 5.00 -17.77 26.04
C ARG A 271 5.96 -17.29 27.13
N LYS A 272 7.30 -17.34 26.91
CA LYS A 272 8.28 -16.82 27.89
C LYS A 272 8.49 -15.31 27.78
N LEU A 273 8.20 -14.70 26.63
CA LEU A 273 8.38 -13.24 26.44
C LEU A 273 7.29 -12.40 27.14
N ARG A 274 6.08 -12.94 27.30
CA ARG A 274 5.01 -12.23 28.03
C ARG A 274 5.24 -12.21 29.55
N HIS A 275 5.97 -13.18 30.10
CA HIS A 275 6.22 -13.23 31.54
C HIS A 275 7.49 -12.48 31.98
N SER A 276 8.44 -12.24 31.05
CA SER A 276 9.63 -11.42 31.32
C SER A 276 9.37 -9.92 31.25
N ILE A 277 8.38 -9.48 30.45
CA ILE A 277 8.00 -8.05 30.35
C ILE A 277 7.22 -7.58 31.59
N SER A 278 6.53 -8.46 32.31
CA SER A 278 5.82 -8.11 33.55
C SER A 278 6.73 -7.98 34.79
N LYS A 279 8.05 -8.21 34.66
CA LYS A 279 9.00 -8.18 35.80
C LYS A 279 10.24 -7.29 35.59
N SER A 280 10.35 -6.58 34.47
CA SER A 280 11.52 -5.75 34.13
C SER A 280 11.25 -4.25 34.03
N ILE A 281 10.16 -3.75 34.64
CA ILE A 281 10.03 -2.32 34.98
C ILE A 281 10.62 -2.12 36.39
N SER A 282 11.94 -2.24 36.49
CA SER A 282 12.73 -1.75 37.61
C SER A 282 14.02 -1.17 37.03
N ARG A 283 13.99 0.14 36.74
CA ARG A 283 15.16 0.91 36.32
C ARG A 283 16.19 0.95 37.47
N PRO A 284 17.47 0.62 37.21
CA PRO A 284 18.56 1.01 38.10
C PRO A 284 18.91 2.48 37.82
N GLY A 285 18.98 3.30 38.88
CA GLY A 285 19.63 4.62 38.83
C GLY A 285 18.71 5.79 38.46
N THR A 286 17.92 6.26 39.43
CA THR A 286 17.56 7.68 39.62
C THR A 286 16.82 7.80 40.95
N ALA A 287 17.58 7.76 42.05
CA ALA A 287 17.11 8.11 43.38
C ALA A 287 17.89 9.35 43.86
N ALA A 288 17.32 10.53 43.62
CA ALA A 288 17.63 11.74 44.36
C ALA A 288 16.31 12.49 44.55
N SER A 289 15.67 12.18 45.69
CA SER A 289 14.47 12.84 46.18
C SER A 289 14.86 14.16 46.84
N THR A 290 14.29 15.25 46.34
CA THR A 290 14.33 16.58 46.96
C THR A 290 13.45 16.56 48.22
N LYS A 291 14.08 16.48 49.39
CA LYS A 291 13.41 16.76 50.67
C LYS A 291 13.27 18.27 50.85
N SER A 292 12.04 18.76 50.79
CA SER A 292 11.67 20.09 51.30
C SER A 292 11.99 20.18 52.79
N ALA A 293 12.84 21.14 53.15
CA ALA A 293 13.16 21.48 54.53
C ALA A 293 11.98 22.23 55.16
N LYS A 294 11.45 21.68 56.25
CA LYS A 294 10.60 22.39 57.19
C LYS A 294 11.47 23.34 58.01
N SER A 295 11.17 24.62 57.93
CA SER A 295 11.62 25.65 58.87
C SER A 295 10.91 25.46 60.22
N ASN A 296 11.67 25.22 61.28
CA ASN A 296 11.29 25.60 62.64
C ASN A 296 12.58 25.71 63.47
N GLY A 297 13.07 26.94 63.63
CA GLY A 297 14.13 27.29 64.56
C GLY A 297 13.59 28.36 65.50
N GLY A 298 13.35 27.97 66.74
CA GLY A 298 13.06 28.85 67.85
C GLY A 298 14.15 28.69 68.92
N GLN A 299 14.90 29.78 69.12
CA GLN A 299 15.45 30.37 70.36
C GLN A 299 16.28 29.57 71.38
N THR A 300 17.07 30.35 72.15
CA THR A 300 17.94 30.06 73.33
C THR A 300 19.35 29.56 72.95
N GLU A 301 20.47 30.15 73.38
CA GLU A 301 20.87 31.18 74.37
C GLU A 301 22.00 32.04 73.79
#